data_AF-A0A6V7BUY2-F1
#
_entry.id   AF-A0A6V7BUY2-F1
#
_cell.length_a   1.000
_cell.length_b   1.000
_cell.length_c   1.000
_cell.angle_alpha   90.00
_cell.angle_beta   90.00
_cell.angle_gamma   90.00
#
_symmetry.space_group_name_H-M   'P 1'
#
loop_
_entity.id
_entity.type
_entity.pdbx_description
1 polymer ?
#
loop_
_entity_poly.entity_id
_entity_poly.type
_entity_poly.pdbx_seq_one_letter_code
_entity_poly.pdbx_strand_id
1 'polypeptide(L)'
;MLAPEPDTTPQGPGRLHAPRRARRPRQCTVSYTLYPGAHDHAGDQHVPHVRLSGLWLEQLGFAIGTKLRITASEGQLLMEVLAPVEVPLQPRRARR
;
A
#
# COMPACT_ATOMS: atom_id res chain seq x y z
N MET A 1 -50.18 -16.96 -10.76
CA MET A 1 -49.13 -16.22 -11.47
C MET A 1 -48.27 -15.52 -10.41
N LEU A 2 -47.05 -16.00 -10.16
CA LEU A 2 -46.15 -15.43 -9.16
C LEU A 2 -45.33 -14.31 -9.81
N ALA A 3 -45.28 -13.12 -9.18
CA ALA A 3 -44.51 -11.99 -9.69
C ALA A 3 -42.99 -12.29 -9.64
N PRO A 4 -42.18 -11.80 -10.60
CA PRO A 4 -40.73 -11.96 -10.54
C PRO A 4 -40.16 -11.10 -9.41
N GLU A 5 -39.41 -11.72 -8.51
CA GLU A 5 -38.65 -11.05 -7.45
C GLU A 5 -37.67 -10.03 -8.04
N PRO A 6 -37.46 -8.87 -7.38
CA PRO A 6 -36.53 -7.86 -7.88
C PRO A 6 -35.11 -8.42 -7.87
N ASP A 7 -34.46 -8.30 -9.03
CA ASP A 7 -33.07 -8.68 -9.24
C ASP A 7 -32.18 -7.89 -8.27
N THR A 8 -31.71 -8.56 -7.20
CA THR A 8 -30.85 -7.98 -6.16
C THR A 8 -29.37 -8.04 -6.54
N THR A 9 -29.06 -8.23 -7.83
CA THR A 9 -27.68 -8.19 -8.30
C THR A 9 -27.13 -6.76 -8.18
N PRO A 10 -26.06 -6.54 -7.40
CA PRO A 10 -25.43 -5.22 -7.32
C PRO A 10 -24.85 -4.86 -8.69
N GLN A 11 -25.45 -3.86 -9.33
CA GLN A 11 -25.07 -3.38 -10.65
C GLN A 11 -23.69 -2.71 -10.62
N GLY A 12 -22.66 -3.50 -10.93
CA GLY A 12 -21.40 -3.07 -11.51
C GLY A 12 -20.38 -2.44 -10.55
N PRO A 13 -19.07 -2.50 -10.89
CA PRO A 13 -18.05 -1.79 -10.14
C PRO A 13 -18.29 -0.30 -10.33
N GLY A 14 -18.73 0.37 -9.27
CA GLY A 14 -18.85 1.82 -9.25
C GLY A 14 -17.56 2.43 -9.79
N ARG A 15 -17.68 3.29 -10.81
CA ARG A 15 -16.55 4.04 -11.37
C ARG A 15 -15.93 4.81 -10.20
N LEU A 16 -14.85 4.28 -9.64
CA LEU A 16 -14.07 4.97 -8.64
C LEU A 16 -13.49 6.20 -9.35
N HIS A 17 -14.12 7.36 -9.14
CA HIS A 17 -13.61 8.62 -9.63
C HIS A 17 -12.16 8.72 -9.17
N ALA A 18 -11.23 8.79 -10.13
CA ALA A 18 -9.82 9.00 -9.82
C ALA A 18 -9.73 10.21 -8.87
N PRO A 19 -9.11 10.07 -7.69
CA PRO A 19 -9.06 11.16 -6.73
C PRO A 19 -8.24 12.30 -7.35
N ARG A 20 -8.94 13.30 -7.92
CA ARG A 20 -8.33 14.43 -8.64
C ARG A 20 -7.55 15.39 -7.73
N ARG A 21 -7.52 15.13 -6.41
CA ARG A 21 -6.85 15.98 -5.43
C ARG A 21 -6.09 15.10 -4.45
N ALA A 22 -4.85 15.50 -4.15
CA ALA A 22 -4.06 14.92 -3.07
C ALA A 22 -4.84 15.09 -1.74
N ARG A 23 -5.58 14.05 -1.33
CA ARG A 23 -6.24 14.01 -0.03
C ARG A 23 -5.48 13.01 0.83
N ARG A 24 -4.82 13.53 1.86
CA ARG A 24 -4.23 12.71 2.91
C ARG A 24 -5.35 12.06 3.72
N PRO A 25 -5.49 10.72 3.70
CA PRO A 25 -6.45 10.05 4.58
C PRO A 25 -6.02 10.27 6.03
N ARG A 26 -7.01 10.52 6.90
CA ARG A 26 -6.78 10.64 8.35
C ARG A 26 -7.01 9.32 9.08
N GLN A 27 -7.84 8.45 8.50
CA GLN A 27 -8.19 7.14 9.03
C GLN A 27 -8.37 6.17 7.86
N CYS A 28 -8.04 4.90 8.08
CA CYS A 28 -8.29 3.81 7.14
C CYS A 28 -8.57 2.52 7.92
N THR A 29 -9.41 1.66 7.36
CA THR A 29 -9.70 0.34 7.92
C THR A 29 -8.69 -0.67 7.39
N VAL A 30 -8.20 -1.54 8.26
CA VAL A 30 -7.32 -2.64 7.87
C VAL A 30 -8.09 -3.61 6.97
N SER A 31 -7.56 -3.83 5.77
CA SER A 31 -8.04 -4.81 4.81
C SER A 31 -7.26 -6.12 4.96
N TYR A 32 -7.59 -7.14 4.16
CA TYR A 32 -6.78 -8.35 4.07
C TYR A 32 -6.43 -8.66 2.61
N THR A 33 -5.32 -9.35 2.40
CA THR A 33 -4.95 -9.99 1.14
C THR A 33 -4.98 -11.49 1.33
N LEU A 34 -5.60 -12.19 0.39
CA LEU A 34 -5.64 -13.65 0.34
C LEU A 34 -4.48 -14.13 -0.53
N TYR A 35 -3.60 -14.94 0.04
CA TYR A 35 -2.58 -15.65 -0.75
C TYR A 35 -3.11 -17.04 -1.09
N PRO A 36 -3.50 -17.32 -2.35
CA PRO A 36 -3.80 -18.69 -2.75
C PRO A 36 -2.54 -19.54 -2.53
N GLY A 37 -2.71 -20.67 -1.84
CA GLY A 37 -1.66 -21.47 -1.18
C GLY A 37 -0.48 -21.99 -2.03
N ALA A 38 0.34 -21.09 -2.58
CA ALA A 38 1.57 -21.39 -3.31
C ALA A 38 2.84 -21.17 -2.47
N HIS A 39 2.70 -20.64 -1.26
CA HIS A 39 3.79 -20.45 -0.30
C HIS A 39 3.37 -21.13 1.00
N ASP A 40 4.32 -21.52 1.85
CA ASP A 40 4.17 -22.36 3.05
C ASP A 40 3.19 -21.84 4.14
N HIS A 41 2.39 -20.83 3.79
CA HIS A 41 1.22 -20.34 4.46
C HIS A 41 0.02 -21.19 4.01
N ALA A 42 -0.58 -21.94 4.95
CA ALA A 42 -1.73 -22.78 4.68
C ALA A 42 -2.84 -21.99 3.93
N GLY A 43 -2.97 -22.26 2.62
CA GLY A 43 -4.13 -22.12 1.70
C GLY A 43 -5.00 -20.87 1.71
N ASP A 44 -5.41 -20.42 2.89
CA ASP A 44 -6.52 -19.51 3.16
C ASP A 44 -6.12 -18.38 4.15
N GLN A 45 -4.82 -18.10 4.30
CA GLN A 45 -4.37 -17.12 5.29
C GLN A 45 -4.76 -15.69 4.88
N HIS A 46 -5.66 -15.08 5.66
CA HIS A 46 -5.95 -13.65 5.60
C HIS A 46 -4.76 -12.87 6.16
N VAL A 47 -4.00 -12.23 5.28
CA VAL A 47 -2.87 -11.39 5.70
C VAL A 47 -3.34 -9.94 5.83
N PRO A 48 -3.21 -9.30 7.02
CA PRO A 48 -3.66 -7.93 7.22
C PRO A 48 -2.84 -6.95 6.36
N HIS A 49 -3.53 -5.98 5.75
CA HIS A 49 -2.95 -5.01 4.83
C HIS A 49 -3.59 -3.62 4.99
N VAL A 50 -2.75 -2.58 4.95
CA VAL A 50 -3.15 -1.17 4.95
C VAL A 50 -2.75 -0.52 3.62
N ARG A 51 -3.73 0.07 2.91
CA ARG A 51 -3.49 0.76 1.64
C ARG A 51 -3.25 2.26 1.84
N LEU A 52 -2.00 2.69 1.66
CA LEU A 52 -1.64 4.11 1.56
C LEU A 52 -1.26 4.44 0.11
N SER A 53 -2.03 5.31 -0.55
CA SER A 53 -1.79 5.66 -1.96
C SER A 53 -2.21 7.09 -2.28
N GLY A 54 -1.55 7.71 -3.26
CA GLY A 54 -1.92 9.00 -3.85
C GLY A 54 -0.86 10.08 -3.69
N LEU A 55 -1.03 11.18 -4.44
CA LEU A 55 -0.07 12.29 -4.55
C LEU A 55 0.30 12.97 -3.21
N TRP A 56 -0.50 12.77 -2.16
CA TRP A 56 -0.18 13.31 -0.83
C TRP A 56 1.05 12.62 -0.20
N LEU A 57 1.38 11.40 -0.61
CA LEU A 57 2.59 10.71 -0.17
C LEU A 57 3.85 11.38 -0.72
N GLU A 58 3.85 11.71 -2.02
CA GLU A 58 4.96 12.43 -2.66
C GLU A 58 5.17 13.82 -2.03
N GLN A 59 4.08 14.52 -1.69
CA GLN A 59 4.15 15.81 -0.97
C GLN A 59 4.80 15.70 0.42
N LEU A 60 4.83 14.51 1.01
CA LEU A 60 5.51 14.22 2.28
C LEU A 60 6.91 13.61 2.08
N GLY A 61 7.38 13.47 0.84
CA GLY A 61 8.69 12.90 0.50
C GLY A 61 8.71 11.38 0.29
N PHE A 62 7.56 10.70 0.33
CA PHE A 62 7.44 9.25 0.04
C PHE A 62 7.37 9.03 -1.48
N ALA A 63 8.37 9.52 -2.21
CA ALA A 63 8.45 9.37 -3.65
C ALA A 63 8.81 7.93 -4.04
N ILE A 64 8.48 7.54 -5.28
CA ILE A 64 8.83 6.22 -5.82
C ILE A 64 10.36 6.04 -5.75
N GLY A 65 10.82 4.89 -5.26
CA GLY A 65 12.24 4.59 -5.08
C GLY A 65 12.88 5.12 -3.80
N THR A 66 12.14 5.85 -2.96
CA THR A 66 12.63 6.24 -1.62
C THR A 66 12.66 5.05 -0.67
N LYS A 67 13.69 4.99 0.18
CA LYS A 67 13.78 3.99 1.24
C LYS A 67 13.06 4.50 2.48
N LEU A 68 12.37 3.61 3.18
CA LEU A 68 11.63 3.94 4.39
C LEU A 68 12.22 3.20 5.60
N ARG A 69 12.21 3.88 6.75
CA ARG A 69 12.32 3.25 8.06
C ARG A 69 10.92 2.94 8.55
N ILE A 70 10.69 1.70 8.96
CA ILE A 70 9.43 1.27 9.57
C ILE A 70 9.73 0.83 11.00
N THR A 71 9.06 1.46 11.95
CA THR A 71 9.12 1.12 13.37
C THR A 71 7.73 0.68 13.82
N ALA A 72 7.64 -0.49 14.45
CA ALA A 72 6.39 -1.06 14.92
C ALA A 72 6.41 -1.26 16.44
N SER A 73 5.27 -0.95 17.07
CA SER A 73 4.99 -1.25 18.47
C SER A 73 3.51 -1.63 18.62
N GLU A 74 3.09 -1.99 19.82
CA GLU A 74 1.70 -2.37 20.07
C GLU A 74 0.73 -1.25 19.65
N GLY A 75 -0.12 -1.55 18.66
CA GLY A 75 -1.11 -0.61 18.12
C GLY A 75 -0.56 0.55 17.27
N GLN A 76 0.75 0.59 16.97
CA GLN A 76 1.36 1.73 16.27
C GLN A 76 2.35 1.29 15.18
N LEU A 77 2.29 2.02 14.06
CA LEU A 77 3.23 1.91 12.95
C LEU A 77 3.72 3.32 12.58
N LEU A 78 5.02 3.56 12.74
CA LEU A 78 5.69 4.78 12.28
C LEU A 78 6.47 4.47 10.99
N MET A 79 6.22 5.26 9.95
CA MET A 79 6.94 5.21 8.68
C MET A 79 7.63 6.54 8.43
N GLU A 80 8.92 6.51 8.15
CA GLU A 80 9.73 7.70 7.90
C GLU A 80 10.58 7.52 6.64
N VAL A 81 10.74 8.59 5.87
CA VAL A 81 11.64 8.60 4.71
C VAL A 81 13.08 8.61 5.21
N LEU A 82 13.86 7.64 4.79
CA LEU A 82 15.31 7.65 5.02
C LEU A 82 15.94 8.61 4.03
N ALA A 83 16.74 9.56 4.54
CA ALA A 83 17.59 10.38 3.70
C ALA A 83 18.45 9.46 2.82
N PRO A 84 18.66 9.79 1.52
CA PRO A 84 19.61 9.07 0.71
C PRO A 84 20.95 9.05 1.44
N VAL A 85 21.45 7.86 1.75
CA VAL A 85 22.85 7.72 2.11
C VAL A 85 23.62 8.10 0.86
N GLU A 86 24.21 9.30 0.86
CA GLU A 86 25.27 9.64 -0.07
C GLU A 86 26.40 8.64 0.20
N VAL A 87 26.44 7.55 -0.57
CA VAL A 87 27.60 6.67 -0.57
C VAL A 87 28.68 7.48 -1.28
N PRO A 88 29.77 7.89 -0.60
CA PRO A 88 30.85 8.56 -1.30
C PRO A 88 31.34 7.60 -2.36
N LEU A 89 31.32 8.02 -3.63
CA LEU A 89 31.92 7.28 -4.72
C LEU A 89 33.39 7.11 -4.39
N GLN A 90 33.77 5.99 -3.78
CA GLN A 90 35.17 5.67 -3.57
C GLN A 90 35.78 5.56 -4.98
N PRO A 91 36.78 6.39 -5.31
CA PRO A 91 37.46 6.26 -6.58
C PRO A 91 38.07 4.87 -6.62
N ARG A 92 37.57 4.04 -7.54
CA ARG A 92 38.12 2.71 -7.80
C ARG A 92 39.59 2.92 -8.10
N ARG A 93 40.47 2.53 -7.16
CA ARG A 93 41.92 2.59 -7.40
C ARG A 93 42.18 1.78 -8.65
N ALA A 94 42.54 2.46 -9.74
CA ALA A 94 43.04 1.83 -10.95
C ALA A 94 44.24 0.98 -10.53
N ARG A 95 44.11 -0.34 -10.65
CA ARG A 95 45.26 -1.21 -10.50
C ARG A 95 46.15 -0.95 -11.71
N ARG A 96 47.37 -0.53 -11.40
CA ARG A 96 48.47 -0.23 -12.32
C ARG A 96 49.08 -1.52 -12.83
#